data_AF-A0A396JN05-F1
#
_entry.id   AF-A0A396JN05-F1
#
_cell.length_a   1.000
_cell.length_b   1.000
_cell.length_c   1.000
_cell.angle_alpha   90.00
_cell.angle_beta   90.00
_cell.angle_gamma   90.00
#
_symmetry.space_group_name_H-M   'P 1'
#
loop_
_entity.id
_entity.type
_entity.pdbx_description
1 polymer ?
#
loop_
_entity_poly.entity_id
_entity_poly.type
_entity_poly.pdbx_seq_one_letter_code
_entity_poly.pdbx_strand_id
1 'polypeptide(L)'
;MIRTLCEMFHSEASSFHLPVRGMTITLDDVSNLLHVPIKGRSLDFEKKVSREHGVSMMTRYLGMSAAAVAKACKAKYGAHLTFVALKRLYEDHLIVARQLDVPQSREELKERDRRREWCVRSFLIYLVGCTLFTNKTDKHTEVINLECMVDLTAMNRWLWGGMKLAHLYHYLTDSVQPRTKTMSGCVTLLIVINSIMFIYLIRFFFLCSSI
;
A
#
# COMPACT_ATOMS: atom_id res chain seq x y z
N MET A 1 12.97 -18.83 12.19
CA MET A 1 11.91 -19.04 11.18
C MET A 1 12.13 -18.14 9.97
N ILE A 2 12.05 -16.81 10.11
CA ILE A 2 12.11 -15.93 8.93
C ILE A 2 13.51 -15.88 8.26
N ARG A 3 14.59 -15.80 9.05
CA ARG A 3 15.97 -15.87 8.52
C ARG A 3 16.25 -17.15 7.72
N THR A 4 15.69 -18.27 8.18
CA THR A 4 15.78 -19.57 7.52
C THR A 4 15.10 -19.56 6.14
N LEU A 5 13.97 -18.85 5.99
CA LEU A 5 13.29 -18.69 4.69
C LEU A 5 14.11 -17.83 3.72
N CYS A 6 14.79 -16.79 4.21
CA CYS A 6 15.72 -16.00 3.41
C CYS A 6 16.92 -16.83 2.95
N GLU A 7 17.50 -17.63 3.85
CA GLU A 7 18.62 -18.54 3.53
C GLU A 7 18.23 -19.60 2.49
N MET A 8 16.94 -19.96 2.42
CA MET A 8 16.40 -20.88 1.43
C MET A 8 15.99 -20.21 0.11
N PHE A 9 15.93 -18.88 0.03
CA PHE A 9 15.49 -18.16 -1.19
C PHE A 9 16.64 -18.01 -2.20
N HIS A 10 16.41 -18.43 -3.44
CA HIS A 10 17.28 -18.16 -4.59
C HIS A 10 16.70 -17.03 -5.43
N SER A 11 17.42 -15.91 -5.49
CA SER A 11 16.97 -14.72 -6.22
C SER A 11 16.88 -14.93 -7.73
N GLU A 12 17.80 -15.69 -8.34
CA GLU A 12 17.83 -15.92 -9.79
C GLU A 12 16.59 -16.69 -10.29
N ALA A 13 16.11 -17.67 -9.52
CA ALA A 13 14.95 -18.48 -9.86
C ALA A 13 13.65 -18.00 -9.18
N SER A 14 13.72 -17.00 -8.32
CA SER A 14 12.60 -16.54 -7.47
C SER A 14 11.92 -17.67 -6.69
N SER A 15 12.70 -18.66 -6.24
CA SER A 15 12.23 -19.90 -5.62
C SER A 15 12.89 -20.20 -4.28
N PHE A 16 12.20 -20.92 -3.40
CA PHE A 16 12.71 -21.42 -2.13
C PHE A 16 13.19 -22.87 -2.25
N HIS A 17 14.35 -23.20 -1.70
CA HIS A 17 14.80 -24.58 -1.51
C HIS A 17 14.25 -25.12 -0.18
N LEU A 18 13.19 -25.94 -0.24
CA LEU A 18 12.76 -26.74 0.91
C LEU A 18 13.47 -28.10 0.91
N PRO A 19 13.63 -28.77 2.06
CA PRO A 19 14.28 -30.09 2.17
C PRO A 19 13.65 -31.18 1.29
N VAL A 20 12.41 -30.98 0.82
CA VAL A 20 11.64 -31.95 0.04
C VAL A 20 11.54 -31.57 -1.44
N ARG A 21 11.57 -30.27 -1.81
CA ARG A 21 11.51 -29.78 -3.19
C ARG A 21 11.63 -28.25 -3.27
N GLY A 22 11.96 -27.72 -4.45
CA GLY A 22 11.85 -26.27 -4.71
C GLY A 22 10.39 -25.81 -4.65
N MET A 23 10.12 -24.67 -4.01
CA MET A 23 8.79 -24.06 -3.91
C MET A 23 8.84 -22.61 -4.40
N THR A 24 7.95 -22.26 -5.33
CA THR A 24 7.81 -20.90 -5.87
C THR A 24 6.44 -20.37 -5.49
N ILE A 25 6.37 -19.14 -4.98
CA ILE A 25 5.10 -18.47 -4.72
C ILE A 25 4.60 -17.91 -6.06
N THR A 26 3.46 -18.41 -6.52
CA THR A 26 2.87 -18.01 -7.80
C THR A 26 1.83 -16.91 -7.63
N LEU A 27 1.40 -16.30 -8.76
CA LEU A 27 0.26 -15.38 -8.74
C LEU A 27 -1.03 -16.08 -8.31
N ASP A 28 -1.20 -17.37 -8.61
CA ASP A 28 -2.36 -18.14 -8.16
C ASP A 28 -2.35 -18.30 -6.65
N ASP A 29 -1.18 -18.55 -6.03
CA ASP A 29 -1.06 -18.58 -4.57
C ASP A 29 -1.42 -17.23 -3.95
N VAL A 30 -0.93 -16.12 -4.54
CA VAL A 30 -1.27 -14.76 -4.09
C VAL A 30 -2.76 -14.46 -4.24
N SER A 31 -3.37 -14.86 -5.36
CA SER A 31 -4.82 -14.72 -5.60
C SER A 31 -5.63 -15.52 -4.60
N ASN A 32 -5.25 -16.78 -4.35
CA ASN A 32 -5.96 -17.68 -3.44
C ASN A 32 -5.85 -17.21 -1.99
N LEU A 33 -4.73 -16.63 -1.61
CA LEU A 33 -4.46 -16.25 -0.23
C LEU A 33 -4.95 -14.84 0.13
N LEU A 34 -4.83 -13.90 -0.81
CA LEU A 34 -5.14 -12.47 -0.57
C LEU A 34 -6.43 -12.02 -1.26
N HIS A 35 -6.97 -12.81 -2.20
CA HIS A 35 -8.13 -12.46 -3.02
C HIS A 35 -8.01 -11.10 -3.71
N VAL A 36 -6.80 -10.75 -4.15
CA VAL A 36 -6.51 -9.51 -4.86
C VAL A 36 -6.45 -9.75 -6.37
N PRO A 37 -6.75 -8.74 -7.21
CA PRO A 37 -6.63 -8.86 -8.65
C PRO A 37 -5.22 -9.25 -9.12
N ILE A 38 -5.14 -10.30 -9.94
CA ILE A 38 -3.90 -10.78 -10.60
C ILE A 38 -3.83 -10.41 -12.08
N LYS A 39 -4.74 -9.54 -12.54
CA LYS A 39 -4.71 -8.93 -13.88
C LYS A 39 -4.92 -7.43 -13.71
N GLY A 40 -4.29 -6.63 -14.57
CA GLY A 40 -4.43 -5.18 -14.54
C GLY A 40 -3.14 -4.45 -14.92
N ARG A 41 -3.14 -3.14 -14.66
CA ARG A 41 -1.97 -2.26 -14.82
C ARG A 41 -1.06 -2.37 -13.59
N SER A 42 0.25 -2.31 -13.76
CA SER A 42 1.22 -2.28 -12.65
C SER A 42 1.73 -0.87 -12.44
N LEU A 43 2.05 -0.53 -11.19
CA LEU A 43 2.94 0.61 -10.93
C LEU A 43 4.37 0.27 -11.35
N ASP A 44 5.08 1.31 -11.75
CA ASP A 44 6.52 1.30 -11.92
C ASP A 44 7.16 1.78 -10.61
N PHE A 45 7.42 0.85 -9.69
CA PHE A 45 8.02 1.14 -8.40
C PHE A 45 9.49 1.62 -8.50
N GLU A 46 10.15 1.42 -9.64
CA GLU A 46 11.52 1.90 -9.85
C GLU A 46 11.53 3.39 -10.20
N LYS A 47 10.43 3.90 -10.74
CA LYS A 47 10.26 5.32 -11.06
C LYS A 47 10.05 6.13 -9.80
N LYS A 48 11.08 6.88 -9.39
CA LYS A 48 10.96 7.87 -8.32
C LYS A 48 9.95 8.95 -8.70
N VAL A 49 8.89 9.05 -7.90
CA VAL A 49 7.94 10.17 -7.97
C VAL A 49 8.69 11.48 -7.76
N SER A 50 8.59 12.41 -8.71
CA SER A 50 9.20 13.73 -8.58
C SER A 50 8.61 14.47 -7.38
N ARG A 51 9.39 15.36 -6.76
CA ARG A 51 8.91 16.13 -5.61
C ARG A 51 7.64 16.92 -5.93
N GLU A 52 7.60 17.56 -7.09
CA GLU A 52 6.45 18.32 -7.56
C GLU A 52 5.21 17.44 -7.75
N HIS A 53 5.40 16.26 -8.36
CA HIS A 53 4.31 15.31 -8.53
C HIS A 53 3.82 14.78 -7.18
N GLY A 54 4.72 14.44 -6.26
CA GLY A 54 4.37 13.99 -4.91
C GLY A 54 3.62 15.05 -4.09
N VAL A 55 4.04 16.32 -4.19
CA VAL A 55 3.33 17.47 -3.59
C VAL A 55 1.92 17.56 -4.17
N SER A 56 1.79 17.55 -5.50
CA SER A 56 0.50 17.62 -6.19
C SER A 56 -0.44 16.49 -5.76
N MET A 57 0.07 15.26 -5.71
CA MET A 57 -0.66 14.07 -5.30
C MET A 57 -1.20 14.18 -3.87
N MET A 58 -0.35 14.56 -2.92
CA MET A 58 -0.74 14.70 -1.51
C MET A 58 -1.74 15.85 -1.28
N THR A 59 -1.56 16.99 -1.94
CA THR A 59 -2.50 18.11 -1.81
C THR A 59 -3.85 17.79 -2.45
N ARG A 60 -3.86 17.22 -3.66
CA ARG A 60 -5.08 16.99 -4.43
C ARG A 60 -5.90 15.81 -3.91
N TYR A 61 -5.25 14.71 -3.55
CA TYR A 61 -5.93 13.44 -3.24
C TYR A 61 -5.94 13.07 -1.76
N LEU A 62 -5.20 13.79 -0.92
CA LEU A 62 -5.24 13.62 0.54
C LEU A 62 -5.59 14.92 1.29
N GLY A 63 -5.93 16.00 0.57
CA GLY A 63 -6.30 17.28 1.20
C GLY A 63 -5.23 17.87 2.12
N MET A 64 -3.95 17.51 1.92
CA MET A 64 -2.87 17.91 2.83
C MET A 64 -2.54 19.40 2.67
N SER A 65 -2.36 20.08 3.81
CA SER A 65 -1.87 21.46 3.84
C SER A 65 -0.41 21.57 3.37
N ALA A 66 -0.03 22.75 2.87
CA ALA A 66 1.34 23.00 2.40
C ALA A 66 2.41 22.68 3.47
N ALA A 67 2.13 22.98 4.74
CA ALA A 67 3.03 22.67 5.86
C ALA A 67 3.16 21.15 6.09
N ALA A 68 2.07 20.40 5.99
CA ALA A 68 2.08 18.94 6.14
C ALA A 68 2.84 18.28 4.98
N VAL A 69 2.63 18.75 3.75
CA VAL A 69 3.33 18.29 2.55
C VAL A 69 4.83 18.58 2.64
N ALA A 70 5.23 19.76 3.08
CA ALA A 70 6.64 20.11 3.27
C ALA A 70 7.35 19.15 4.25
N LYS A 71 6.65 18.70 5.30
CA LYS A 71 7.17 17.71 6.25
C LYS A 71 7.30 16.31 5.65
N ALA A 72 6.38 15.92 4.76
CA ALA A 72 6.38 14.63 4.06
C ALA A 72 7.43 14.53 2.94
N CYS A 73 7.79 15.66 2.32
CA CYS A 73 8.76 15.73 1.21
C CYS A 73 10.22 15.98 1.63
N LYS A 74 10.66 15.59 2.84
CA LYS A 74 12.04 15.84 3.28
C LYS A 74 13.05 15.21 2.31
N ALA A 75 14.03 16.02 1.89
CA ALA A 75 14.87 15.84 0.69
C ALA A 75 15.71 14.55 0.57
N LYS A 76 15.75 13.68 1.59
CA LYS A 76 16.69 12.56 1.66
C LYS A 76 16.14 11.22 1.14
N TYR A 77 14.81 11.04 1.05
CA TYR A 77 14.18 9.74 0.76
C TYR A 77 12.94 9.78 -0.15
N GLY A 78 12.74 10.85 -0.93
CA GLY A 78 11.53 11.03 -1.73
C GLY A 78 10.29 11.36 -0.89
N ALA A 79 9.14 11.52 -1.56
CA ALA A 79 7.88 11.84 -0.89
C ALA A 79 7.32 10.59 -0.19
N HIS A 80 7.22 10.64 1.14
CA HIS A 80 6.75 9.53 1.97
C HIS A 80 5.62 9.96 2.91
N LEU A 81 4.67 9.07 3.14
CA LEU A 81 3.53 9.26 4.03
C LEU A 81 3.71 8.39 5.27
N THR A 82 3.86 9.01 6.44
CA THR A 82 3.93 8.24 7.69
C THR A 82 2.55 7.70 8.05
N PHE A 83 2.50 6.49 8.62
CA PHE A 83 1.23 5.90 9.07
C PHE A 83 0.53 6.76 10.13
N VAL A 84 1.30 7.48 10.96
CA VAL A 84 0.77 8.46 11.91
C VAL A 84 0.12 9.64 11.20
N ALA A 85 0.71 10.16 10.12
CA ALA A 85 0.11 11.24 9.34
C ALA A 85 -1.17 10.78 8.63
N LEU A 86 -1.16 9.58 8.05
CA LEU A 86 -2.33 9.01 7.38
C LEU A 86 -3.49 8.77 8.35
N LYS A 87 -3.21 8.27 9.56
CA LYS A 87 -4.21 8.11 10.60
C LYS A 87 -4.85 9.46 10.99
N ARG A 88 -4.03 10.50 11.16
CA ARG A 88 -4.52 11.85 11.46
C ARG A 88 -5.38 12.42 10.34
N LEU A 89 -4.94 12.29 9.08
CA LEU A 89 -5.73 12.74 7.92
C LEU A 89 -7.08 12.03 7.85
N TYR A 90 -7.10 10.71 8.06
CA TYR A 90 -8.33 9.95 8.15
C TYR A 90 -9.27 10.49 9.24
N GLU A 91 -8.77 10.68 10.47
CA GLU A 91 -9.55 11.21 11.59
C GLU A 91 -10.07 12.63 11.32
N ASP A 92 -9.21 13.53 10.83
CA ASP A 92 -9.54 14.91 10.52
C ASP A 92 -10.62 15.01 9.44
N HIS A 93 -10.46 14.26 8.34
CA HIS A 93 -11.46 14.25 7.27
C HIS A 93 -12.77 13.60 7.70
N LEU A 94 -12.72 12.55 8.53
CA LEU A 94 -13.91 11.89 9.08
C LEU A 94 -14.70 12.83 9.99
N ILE A 95 -14.03 13.59 10.86
CA ILE A 95 -14.66 14.55 11.76
C ILE A 95 -15.39 15.63 10.96
N VAL A 96 -14.70 16.24 9.98
CA VAL A 96 -15.30 17.30 9.15
C VAL A 96 -16.44 16.75 8.28
N ALA A 97 -16.28 15.55 7.70
CA ALA A 97 -17.34 14.92 6.91
C ALA A 97 -18.60 14.61 7.75
N ARG A 98 -18.44 14.27 9.03
CA ARG A 98 -19.57 14.05 9.97
C ARG A 98 -20.25 15.34 10.39
N GLN A 99 -19.49 16.44 10.54
CA GLN A 99 -20.08 17.75 10.80
C GLN A 99 -20.96 18.23 9.63
N LEU A 100 -20.62 17.80 8.40
CA LEU A 100 -21.35 18.11 7.18
C LEU A 100 -22.35 17.01 6.77
N ASP A 101 -22.83 16.18 7.70
CA ASP A 101 -23.68 15.04 7.35
C ASP A 101 -25.02 15.47 6.71
N VAL A 102 -25.56 16.60 7.17
CA VAL A 102 -26.71 17.30 6.58
C VAL A 102 -26.24 18.64 5.99
N PRO A 103 -25.77 18.67 4.73
CA PRO A 103 -25.28 19.90 4.11
C PRO A 103 -26.46 20.85 3.84
N GLN A 104 -26.29 22.13 4.20
CA GLN A 104 -27.27 23.20 4.01
C GLN A 104 -27.06 23.95 2.70
N SER A 105 -25.89 23.82 2.08
CA SER A 105 -25.56 24.44 0.80
C SER A 105 -24.93 23.45 -0.19
N ARG A 106 -24.92 23.83 -1.47
CA ARG A 106 -24.24 23.06 -2.53
C ARG A 106 -22.74 23.03 -2.31
N GLU A 107 -22.18 24.08 -1.74
CA GLU A 107 -20.77 24.23 -1.40
C GLU A 107 -20.38 23.26 -0.30
N GLU A 108 -21.19 23.15 0.75
CA GLU A 108 -21.02 22.16 1.84
C GLU A 108 -21.14 20.72 1.34
N LEU A 109 -22.09 20.45 0.43
CA LEU A 109 -22.22 19.14 -0.21
C LEU A 109 -20.93 18.74 -0.93
N LYS A 110 -20.36 19.64 -1.74
CA LYS A 110 -19.09 19.41 -2.45
C LYS A 110 -17.90 19.27 -1.52
N GLU A 111 -17.87 19.99 -0.41
CA GLU A 111 -16.80 19.86 0.59
C GLU A 111 -16.91 18.52 1.32
N ARG A 112 -18.11 18.12 1.73
CA ARG A 112 -18.37 16.81 2.34
C ARG A 112 -17.91 15.67 1.45
N ASP A 113 -18.26 15.71 0.16
CA ASP A 113 -17.88 14.66 -0.79
C ASP A 113 -16.35 14.58 -0.95
N ARG A 114 -15.67 15.73 -1.06
CA ARG A 114 -14.19 15.80 -1.06
C ARG A 114 -13.58 15.22 0.22
N ARG A 115 -14.14 15.55 1.39
CA ARG A 115 -13.68 15.04 2.69
C ARG A 115 -13.86 13.53 2.80
N ARG A 116 -15.00 12.99 2.39
CA ARG A 116 -15.25 11.54 2.36
C ARG A 116 -14.24 10.83 1.47
N GLU A 117 -14.00 11.39 0.28
CA GLU A 117 -13.02 10.88 -0.67
C GLU A 117 -11.57 10.88 -0.13
N TRP A 118 -11.12 11.97 0.49
CA TRP A 118 -9.80 12.04 1.12
C TRP A 118 -9.68 11.14 2.34
N CYS A 119 -10.75 11.00 3.12
CA CYS A 119 -10.84 10.08 4.25
C CYS A 119 -10.62 8.63 3.79
N VAL A 120 -11.36 8.20 2.77
CA VAL A 120 -11.23 6.86 2.17
C VAL A 120 -9.81 6.66 1.64
N ARG A 121 -9.27 7.59 0.83
CA ARG A 121 -7.89 7.46 0.30
C ARG A 121 -6.85 7.36 1.41
N SER A 122 -6.98 8.14 2.48
CA SER A 122 -6.05 8.10 3.64
C SER A 122 -6.08 6.75 4.35
N PHE A 123 -7.27 6.18 4.53
CA PHE A 123 -7.42 4.85 5.12
C PHE A 123 -6.84 3.75 4.23
N LEU A 124 -7.04 3.85 2.91
CA LEU A 124 -6.60 2.83 1.96
C LEU A 124 -5.09 2.80 1.78
N ILE A 125 -4.46 3.96 1.65
CA ILE A 125 -3.00 4.03 1.56
C ILE A 125 -2.35 3.59 2.87
N TYR A 126 -2.98 3.85 4.02
CA TYR A 126 -2.57 3.28 5.29
C TYR A 126 -2.64 1.75 5.23
N LEU A 127 -3.80 1.19 4.87
CA LEU A 127 -4.05 -0.25 4.83
C LEU A 127 -3.09 -0.98 3.88
N VAL A 128 -3.02 -0.53 2.63
CA VAL A 128 -2.15 -1.09 1.59
C VAL A 128 -0.68 -0.90 1.96
N GLY A 129 -0.30 0.26 2.48
CA GLY A 129 1.07 0.55 2.87
C GLY A 129 1.57 -0.34 4.02
N CYS A 130 0.73 -0.60 5.02
CA CYS A 130 1.09 -1.45 6.15
C CYS A 130 0.91 -2.96 5.89
N THR A 131 0.40 -3.35 4.72
CA THR A 131 0.20 -4.79 4.40
C THR A 131 0.70 -5.24 3.05
N LEU A 132 0.37 -4.57 1.96
CA LEU A 132 0.86 -4.97 0.65
C LEU A 132 2.30 -4.48 0.44
N PHE A 133 2.63 -3.26 0.85
CA PHE A 133 3.91 -2.63 0.54
C PHE A 133 4.67 -2.18 1.80
N THR A 134 4.73 -3.04 2.82
CA THR A 134 5.47 -2.75 4.06
C THR A 134 6.96 -2.59 3.77
N ASN A 135 7.57 -1.53 4.29
CA ASN A 135 8.99 -1.27 4.10
C ASN A 135 9.84 -1.63 5.32
N LYS A 136 11.16 -1.35 5.22
CA LYS A 136 12.12 -1.75 6.25
C LYS A 136 11.79 -1.23 7.66
N THR A 137 11.16 -0.06 7.73
CA THR A 137 10.91 0.67 8.96
C THR A 137 9.53 0.45 9.54
N ASP A 138 8.60 -0.07 8.73
CA ASP A 138 7.18 -0.22 9.04
C ASP A 138 6.52 1.06 9.62
N LYS A 139 7.01 2.23 9.22
CA LYS A 139 6.58 3.54 9.74
C LYS A 139 5.92 4.43 8.69
N HIS A 140 6.14 4.12 7.43
CA HIS A 140 5.72 4.95 6.32
C HIS A 140 5.42 4.11 5.09
N THR A 141 4.76 4.72 4.13
CA THR A 141 4.52 4.19 2.80
C THR A 141 4.91 5.25 1.76
N GLU A 142 5.20 4.80 0.55
CA GLU A 142 5.60 5.68 -0.54
C GLU A 142 4.38 6.36 -1.17
N VAL A 143 4.54 7.62 -1.59
CA VAL A 143 3.45 8.37 -2.23
C VAL A 143 3.01 7.74 -3.55
N ILE A 144 3.87 6.96 -4.22
CA ILE A 144 3.50 6.26 -5.46
C ILE A 144 2.31 5.30 -5.28
N ASN A 145 2.13 4.73 -4.08
CA ASN A 145 0.99 3.87 -3.77
C ASN A 145 -0.36 4.61 -3.90
N LEU A 146 -0.35 5.94 -3.81
CA LEU A 146 -1.53 6.77 -3.99
C LEU A 146 -2.01 6.80 -5.44
N GLU A 147 -1.13 6.53 -6.42
CA GLU A 147 -1.52 6.47 -7.84
C GLU A 147 -2.61 5.43 -8.09
N CYS A 148 -2.53 4.28 -7.40
CA CYS A 148 -3.55 3.25 -7.49
C CYS A 148 -4.92 3.66 -6.93
N MET A 149 -4.96 4.74 -6.14
CA MET A 149 -6.15 5.20 -5.41
C MET A 149 -6.63 6.58 -5.87
N VAL A 150 -6.04 7.12 -6.94
CA VAL A 150 -6.50 8.38 -7.57
C VAL A 150 -7.95 8.23 -7.99
N ASP A 151 -8.26 7.15 -8.70
CA ASP A 151 -9.61 6.77 -9.08
C ASP A 151 -10.04 5.56 -8.25
N LEU A 152 -10.86 5.82 -7.23
CA LEU A 152 -11.39 4.80 -6.33
C LEU A 152 -12.34 3.83 -7.05
N THR A 153 -12.88 4.18 -8.23
CA THR A 153 -13.76 3.28 -9.00
C THR A 153 -12.97 2.30 -9.87
N ALA A 154 -11.72 2.64 -10.20
CA ALA A 154 -10.86 1.86 -11.08
C ALA A 154 -9.79 1.04 -10.35
N MET A 155 -9.91 0.86 -9.04
CA MET A 155 -8.86 0.17 -8.26
C MET A 155 -8.72 -1.31 -8.62
N ASN A 156 -9.80 -1.97 -9.03
CA ASN A 156 -9.77 -3.35 -9.50
C ASN A 156 -9.00 -3.53 -10.82
N ARG A 157 -8.66 -2.44 -11.52
CA ARG A 157 -7.87 -2.47 -12.77
C ARG A 157 -6.37 -2.54 -12.53
N TRP A 158 -5.92 -2.54 -11.29
CA TRP A 158 -4.50 -2.65 -10.95
C TRP A 158 -4.12 -4.10 -10.64
N LEU A 159 -2.89 -4.46 -11.02
CA LEU A 159 -2.28 -5.78 -10.83
C LEU A 159 -1.77 -5.93 -9.39
N TRP A 160 -2.67 -5.83 -8.41
CA TRP A 160 -2.30 -5.85 -6.99
C TRP A 160 -1.51 -7.09 -6.60
N GLY A 161 -1.90 -8.27 -7.08
CA GLY A 161 -1.19 -9.52 -6.79
C GLY A 161 0.23 -9.54 -7.37
N GLY A 162 0.40 -9.06 -8.61
CA GLY A 162 1.72 -8.99 -9.24
C GLY A 162 2.62 -7.92 -8.62
N MET A 163 2.06 -6.74 -8.33
CA MET A 163 2.77 -5.68 -7.59
C MET A 163 3.22 -6.17 -6.22
N LYS A 164 2.36 -6.89 -5.50
CA LYS A 164 2.67 -7.49 -4.20
C LYS A 164 3.78 -8.54 -4.32
N LEU A 165 3.69 -9.43 -5.30
CA LEU A 165 4.68 -10.49 -5.52
C LEU A 165 6.04 -9.92 -5.91
N ALA A 166 6.08 -8.96 -6.82
CA ALA A 166 7.30 -8.24 -7.21
C ALA A 166 7.93 -7.53 -6.01
N HIS A 167 7.13 -6.83 -5.20
CA HIS A 167 7.60 -6.20 -3.98
C HIS A 167 8.15 -7.23 -2.97
N LEU A 168 7.50 -8.38 -2.80
CA LEU A 168 8.01 -9.46 -1.93
C LEU A 168 9.38 -9.97 -2.42
N TYR A 169 9.51 -10.28 -3.71
CA TYR A 169 10.77 -10.80 -4.26
C TYR A 169 11.90 -9.79 -4.23
N HIS A 170 11.62 -8.50 -4.43
CA HIS A 170 12.62 -7.45 -4.26
C HIS A 170 13.21 -7.47 -2.84
N TYR A 171 12.36 -7.54 -1.82
CA TYR A 171 12.80 -7.56 -0.41
C TYR A 171 13.49 -8.86 0.00
N LEU A 172 13.06 -10.01 -0.53
CA LEU A 172 13.73 -11.28 -0.32
C LEU A 172 15.14 -11.25 -0.94
N THR A 173 15.25 -10.79 -2.18
CA THR A 173 16.54 -10.63 -2.87
C THR A 173 17.48 -9.70 -2.11
N ASP A 174 16.97 -8.57 -1.64
CA ASP A 174 17.69 -7.63 -0.80
C ASP A 174 18.23 -8.29 0.48
N SER A 175 17.42 -9.15 1.11
CA SER A 175 17.76 -9.78 2.40
C SER A 175 18.86 -10.86 2.32
N VAL A 176 19.09 -11.42 1.13
CA VAL A 176 20.12 -12.45 0.89
C VAL A 176 21.50 -11.82 0.65
N GLN A 177 21.58 -10.50 0.41
CA GLN A 177 22.85 -9.84 0.17
C GLN A 177 23.73 -9.78 1.43
N PRO A 178 25.04 -10.06 1.35
CA PRO A 178 25.95 -10.12 2.52
C PRO A 178 26.02 -8.85 3.37
N ARG A 179 25.55 -7.71 2.86
CA ARG A 179 25.61 -6.39 3.53
C ARG A 179 24.36 -6.03 4.33
N THR A 180 23.26 -6.79 4.23
CA THR A 180 22.00 -6.46 4.91
C THR A 180 21.83 -7.26 6.21
N LYS A 181 21.84 -6.59 7.37
CA LYS A 181 21.72 -7.22 8.70
C LYS A 181 20.26 -7.43 9.17
N THR A 182 19.27 -6.89 8.47
CA THR A 182 17.86 -6.95 8.88
C THR A 182 16.96 -7.23 7.69
N MET A 183 16.21 -8.32 7.78
CA MET A 183 15.11 -8.58 6.85
C MET A 183 13.94 -7.72 7.28
N SER A 184 13.43 -6.92 6.37
CA SER A 184 12.19 -6.19 6.59
C SER A 184 11.52 -5.96 5.26
N GLY A 185 10.21 -6.12 5.21
CA GLY A 185 9.48 -6.52 4.01
C GLY A 185 8.46 -7.58 4.42
N CYS A 186 7.29 -7.52 3.79
CA CYS A 186 6.06 -8.09 4.30
C CYS A 186 6.15 -9.60 4.58
N VAL A 187 6.28 -9.94 5.85
CA VAL A 187 6.25 -11.33 6.33
C VAL A 187 4.83 -11.91 6.27
N THR A 188 3.82 -11.09 5.96
CA THR A 188 2.41 -11.51 5.99
C THR A 188 2.16 -12.69 5.07
N LEU A 189 2.65 -12.71 3.80
CA LEU A 189 2.54 -13.88 2.90
C LEU A 189 3.22 -15.15 3.45
N LEU A 190 4.26 -15.00 4.26
CA LEU A 190 4.98 -16.11 4.91
C LEU A 190 4.37 -16.48 6.28
N ILE A 191 3.50 -15.65 6.84
CA ILE A 191 2.91 -15.79 8.19
C ILE A 191 1.37 -15.97 8.12
N VAL A 192 0.72 -16.10 6.94
CA VAL A 192 -0.77 -16.07 6.78
C VAL A 192 -1.53 -17.15 7.57
N ILE A 193 -1.62 -16.97 8.88
CA ILE A 193 -2.52 -17.68 9.79
C ILE A 193 -3.21 -16.68 10.73
N ASN A 194 -2.75 -15.42 10.89
CA ASN A 194 -3.23 -14.57 11.99
C ASN A 194 -4.07 -13.34 11.66
N SER A 195 -4.60 -13.16 10.46
CA SER A 195 -5.51 -12.03 10.23
C SER A 195 -6.63 -12.34 9.24
N ILE A 196 -7.51 -13.27 9.63
CA ILE A 196 -8.76 -13.59 8.94
C ILE A 196 -9.61 -12.30 8.71
N MET A 197 -9.64 -11.37 9.67
CA MET A 197 -10.27 -10.05 9.53
C MET A 197 -9.69 -9.19 8.40
N PHE A 198 -8.41 -9.39 8.07
CA PHE A 198 -7.69 -8.60 7.06
C PHE A 198 -8.01 -9.04 5.64
N ILE A 199 -8.14 -10.35 5.43
CA ILE A 199 -8.61 -10.93 4.17
C ILE A 199 -10.05 -10.47 3.90
N TYR A 200 -10.92 -10.43 4.91
CA TYR A 200 -12.29 -9.93 4.75
C TYR A 200 -12.35 -8.44 4.37
N LEU A 201 -11.46 -7.61 4.91
CA LEU A 201 -11.45 -6.17 4.62
C LEU A 201 -10.92 -5.88 3.20
N ILE A 202 -9.87 -6.61 2.78
CA ILE A 202 -9.37 -6.58 1.40
C ILE A 202 -10.43 -7.11 0.43
N ARG A 203 -11.10 -8.21 0.79
CA ARG A 203 -12.17 -8.83 0.00
C ARG A 203 -13.36 -7.90 -0.18
N PHE A 204 -13.90 -7.32 0.89
CA PHE A 204 -15.02 -6.35 0.83
C PHE A 204 -14.67 -5.18 -0.10
N PHE A 205 -13.45 -4.70 -0.01
CA PHE A 205 -12.99 -3.56 -0.78
C PHE A 205 -12.91 -3.82 -2.29
N PHE A 206 -12.29 -4.92 -2.72
CA PHE A 206 -12.17 -5.24 -4.16
C PHE A 206 -13.49 -5.75 -4.79
N LEU A 207 -14.37 -6.36 -4.00
CA LEU A 207 -15.71 -6.75 -4.45
C LEU A 207 -16.63 -5.54 -4.65
N CYS A 208 -16.59 -4.55 -3.76
CA CYS A 208 -17.40 -3.33 -3.90
C CYS A 208 -16.98 -2.44 -5.08
N SER A 209 -15.72 -2.51 -5.54
CA SER A 209 -15.28 -1.80 -6.77
C SER A 209 -15.66 -2.51 -8.07
N SER A 210 -16.33 -3.66 -8.01
CA SER A 210 -16.71 -4.47 -9.18
C SER A 210 -18.21 -4.47 -9.49
N ILE A 211 -18.98 -3.59 -8.83
CA ILE A 211 -20.40 -3.32 -9.05
C ILE A 211 -20.52 -1.90 -9.62
#